data_AF-A0A926HPM1-F1
#
_entry.id   AF-A0A926HPM1-F1
#
_cell.length_a   1.000
_cell.length_b   1.000
_cell.length_c   1.000
_cell.angle_alpha   90.00
_cell.angle_beta   90.00
_cell.angle_gamma   90.00
#
_symmetry.space_group_name_H-M   'P 1'
#
loop_
_entity.id
_entity.type
_entity.pdbx_description
1 polymer ?
#
loop_
_entity_poly.entity_id
_entity_poly.type
_entity_poly.pdbx_seq_one_letter_code
_entity_poly.pdbx_strand_id
1 'polypeptide(L)'
;MRKWGKRAFWTGTALACLAVLYFGGQALLGLGGSAFRPWVSTAVIGLGVLLGCVFLVMLIVLTVKLVLEPLGRGGWRTVQRIVGPLAAAGLLWMMIFAGRAGLLGLVFSIKPEHVMDRDGARMVAVVNSFLEVTVNYHAYQNFLTMGKDVLIYEDYGNGGYDPFEEGRDAQPLRTLP
;
A
#
# COMPACT_ATOMS: atom_id res chain seq x y z
N MET A 1 -11.62 3.82 -30.48
CA MET A 1 -12.14 3.20 -29.22
C MET A 1 -11.44 1.90 -28.80
N ARG A 2 -11.27 0.88 -29.65
CA ARG A 2 -10.74 -0.46 -29.28
C ARG A 2 -9.34 -0.54 -28.62
N LYS A 3 -8.41 0.38 -28.89
CA LYS A 3 -7.04 0.35 -28.31
C LYS A 3 -6.99 0.79 -26.84
N TRP A 4 -7.84 1.74 -26.44
CA TRP A 4 -7.83 2.30 -25.07
C TRP A 4 -8.56 1.38 -24.09
N GLY A 5 -9.68 0.78 -24.49
CA GLY A 5 -10.38 -0.22 -23.69
C GLY A 5 -9.51 -1.46 -23.41
N LYS A 6 -8.72 -1.92 -24.38
CA LYS A 6 -7.75 -3.01 -24.16
C LYS A 6 -6.69 -2.64 -23.12
N ARG A 7 -6.15 -1.42 -23.16
CA ARG A 7 -5.14 -0.96 -22.19
C ARG A 7 -5.71 -0.87 -20.79
N ALA A 8 -6.91 -0.32 -20.63
CA ALA A 8 -7.61 -0.27 -19.36
C ALA A 8 -7.91 -1.67 -18.81
N PHE A 9 -8.33 -2.60 -19.68
CA PHE A 9 -8.53 -3.98 -19.29
C PHE A 9 -7.25 -4.61 -18.72
N TRP A 10 -6.13 -4.52 -19.46
CA TRP A 10 -4.85 -5.08 -19.01
C TRP A 10 -4.33 -4.44 -17.72
N THR A 11 -4.48 -3.13 -17.52
CA THR A 11 -4.07 -2.48 -16.26
C THR A 11 -4.97 -2.89 -15.09
N GLY A 12 -6.27 -3.06 -15.31
CA GLY A 12 -7.19 -3.62 -14.32
C GLY A 12 -6.84 -5.07 -13.96
N THR A 13 -6.54 -5.91 -14.96
CA THR A 13 -6.07 -7.29 -14.74
C THR A 13 -4.77 -7.30 -13.94
N ALA A 14 -3.81 -6.43 -14.25
CA ALA A 14 -2.55 -6.34 -13.52
C ALA A 14 -2.75 -5.97 -12.04
N LEU A 15 -3.65 -5.03 -11.74
CA LEU A 15 -4.03 -4.69 -10.36
C LEU A 15 -4.64 -5.88 -9.62
N ALA A 16 -5.56 -6.60 -10.26
CA ALA A 16 -6.18 -7.78 -9.68
C ALA A 16 -5.16 -8.89 -9.43
N CYS A 17 -4.26 -9.15 -10.39
CA CYS A 17 -3.19 -10.12 -10.23
C CYS A 17 -2.24 -9.74 -9.09
N LEU A 18 -1.84 -8.47 -8.97
CA LEU A 18 -0.99 -8.00 -7.88
C LEU A 18 -1.64 -8.26 -6.51
N ALA A 19 -2.93 -7.92 -6.38
CA ALA A 19 -3.68 -8.16 -5.14
C ALA A 19 -3.78 -9.66 -4.83
N VAL A 20 -4.13 -10.48 -5.81
CA VAL A 20 -4.26 -11.94 -5.63
C VAL A 20 -2.92 -12.57 -5.24
N LEU A 21 -1.81 -12.16 -5.89
CA LEU A 21 -0.48 -12.67 -5.56
C LEU A 21 -0.05 -12.26 -4.15
N TYR A 22 -0.33 -11.02 -3.74
CA TYR A 22 0.01 -10.54 -2.42
C TYR A 22 -0.81 -11.24 -1.32
N PHE A 23 -2.15 -11.22 -1.41
CA PHE A 23 -3.02 -11.83 -0.41
C PHE A 23 -2.89 -13.36 -0.41
N GLY A 24 -2.80 -13.97 -1.59
CA GLY A 24 -2.55 -15.41 -1.72
C GLY A 24 -1.20 -15.81 -1.16
N GLY A 25 -0.14 -15.05 -1.46
CA GLY A 25 1.19 -15.26 -0.88
C GLY A 25 1.20 -15.10 0.63
N GLN A 26 0.53 -14.08 1.17
CA GLN A 26 0.43 -13.85 2.60
C GLN A 26 -0.34 -14.99 3.31
N ALA A 27 -1.41 -15.51 2.70
CA ALA A 27 -2.14 -16.65 3.20
C ALA A 27 -1.28 -17.93 3.20
N LEU A 28 -0.58 -18.21 2.10
CA LEU A 28 0.29 -19.38 1.96
C LEU A 28 1.46 -19.34 2.96
N LEU A 29 2.13 -18.19 3.10
CA LEU A 29 3.19 -18.01 4.09
C LEU A 29 2.64 -18.15 5.51
N GLY A 30 1.45 -17.60 5.76
CA GLY A 30 0.79 -17.67 7.07
C GLY A 30 0.46 -19.10 7.52
N LEU A 31 0.25 -20.03 6.59
CA LEU A 31 0.12 -21.47 6.89
C LEU A 31 1.45 -22.10 7.33
N GLY A 32 2.58 -21.59 6.81
CA GLY A 32 3.93 -22.04 7.17
C GLY A 32 4.54 -21.33 8.37
N GLY A 33 3.78 -20.48 9.10
CA GLY A 33 4.31 -19.69 10.21
C GLY A 33 5.22 -18.53 9.79
N SER A 34 5.19 -18.15 8.51
CA SER A 34 5.96 -17.03 7.96
C SER A 34 5.05 -15.87 7.57
N ALA A 35 5.63 -14.68 7.46
CA ALA A 35 4.98 -13.49 6.94
C ALA A 35 5.92 -12.77 5.98
N PHE A 36 5.35 -11.98 5.05
CA PHE A 36 6.15 -11.04 4.29
C PHE A 36 6.75 -9.98 5.21
N ARG A 37 7.95 -9.53 4.88
CA ARG A 37 8.55 -8.39 5.56
C ARG A 37 7.75 -7.11 5.29
N PRO A 38 7.68 -6.18 6.26
CA PRO A 38 6.96 -4.92 6.11
C PRO A 38 7.30 -4.15 4.81
N TRP A 39 8.57 -4.13 4.38
CA TRP A 39 8.97 -3.45 3.14
C TRP A 39 8.36 -4.08 1.87
N VAL A 40 8.07 -5.38 1.89
CA VAL A 40 7.38 -6.05 0.76
C VAL A 40 5.95 -5.54 0.69
N SER A 41 5.28 -5.44 1.84
CA SER A 41 3.93 -4.87 1.92
C SER A 41 3.89 -3.41 1.50
N THR A 42 4.85 -2.58 1.92
CA THR A 42 4.93 -1.17 1.48
C THR A 42 5.12 -1.06 -0.03
N ALA A 43 6.00 -1.88 -0.61
CA ALA A 43 6.27 -1.89 -2.04
C ALA A 43 5.03 -2.29 -2.86
N VAL A 44 4.30 -3.32 -2.41
CA VAL A 44 3.06 -3.76 -3.06
C VAL A 44 1.97 -2.69 -2.96
N ILE A 45 1.79 -2.06 -1.79
CA ILE A 45 0.85 -0.96 -1.61
C ILE A 45 1.20 0.20 -2.53
N GLY A 46 2.48 0.62 -2.56
CA GLY A 46 2.95 1.72 -3.41
C GLY A 46 2.73 1.46 -4.90
N LEU A 47 3.07 0.26 -5.36
CA LEU A 47 2.82 -0.15 -6.75
C LEU A 47 1.32 -0.22 -7.07
N GLY A 48 0.50 -0.73 -6.14
CA GLY A 48 -0.95 -0.78 -6.26
C GLY A 48 -1.58 0.60 -6.38
N VAL A 49 -1.14 1.57 -5.56
CA VAL A 49 -1.57 2.97 -5.64
C VAL A 49 -1.20 3.58 -6.99
N LEU A 50 0.04 3.37 -7.46
CA LEU A 50 0.50 3.89 -8.74
C LEU A 50 -0.31 3.33 -9.92
N LEU A 51 -0.48 2.01 -9.97
CA LEU A 51 -1.30 1.35 -11.00
C LEU A 51 -2.78 1.76 -10.91
N GLY A 52 -3.30 1.95 -9.70
CA GLY A 52 -4.65 2.45 -9.45
C GLY A 52 -4.87 3.84 -10.02
N CYS A 53 -3.94 4.77 -9.79
CA CYS A 53 -3.95 6.10 -10.39
C CYS A 53 -3.96 6.04 -11.93
N VAL A 54 -3.10 5.20 -12.52
CA VAL A 54 -3.05 5.01 -13.98
C VAL A 54 -4.37 4.45 -14.52
N PHE A 55 -4.94 3.46 -13.84
CA PHE A 55 -6.23 2.87 -14.22
C PHE A 55 -7.37 3.89 -14.14
N LEU A 56 -7.41 4.71 -13.09
CA LEU A 56 -8.40 5.78 -12.95
C LEU A 56 -8.28 6.84 -14.05
N VAL A 57 -7.07 7.28 -14.40
CA VAL A 57 -6.86 8.19 -15.54
C VAL A 57 -7.36 7.56 -16.84
N MET A 58 -7.09 6.27 -17.05
CA MET A 58 -7.61 5.56 -18.23
C MET A 58 -9.14 5.50 -18.25
N LEU A 59 -9.79 5.32 -17.09
CA LEU A 59 -11.25 5.39 -16.98
C LEU A 59 -11.78 6.78 -17.31
N ILE A 60 -11.14 7.86 -16.83
CA ILE A 60 -11.51 9.24 -17.17
C ILE A 60 -11.37 9.47 -18.69
N VAL A 61 -10.26 9.03 -19.29
CA VAL A 61 -10.08 9.17 -20.76
C VAL A 61 -11.12 8.34 -21.51
N LEU A 62 -11.47 7.15 -21.01
CA LEU A 62 -12.50 6.31 -21.61
C LEU A 62 -13.86 6.98 -21.51
N THR A 63 -14.26 7.50 -20.35
CA THR A 63 -15.54 8.21 -20.18
C THR A 63 -15.58 9.46 -21.05
N VAL A 64 -14.49 10.23 -21.12
CA VAL A 64 -14.38 11.37 -22.04
C VAL A 64 -14.60 10.93 -23.49
N LYS A 65 -14.00 9.84 -23.96
CA LYS A 65 -14.17 9.40 -25.35
C LYS A 65 -15.55 8.80 -25.61
N LEU A 66 -16.04 7.97 -24.70
CA LEU A 66 -17.32 7.25 -24.86
C LEU A 66 -18.50 8.19 -24.69
N VAL A 67 -18.39 9.17 -23.80
CA VAL A 67 -19.42 10.19 -23.58
C VAL A 67 -19.21 11.34 -24.56
N LEU A 68 -18.05 12.01 -24.67
CA LEU A 68 -17.91 13.27 -25.43
C LEU A 68 -17.70 13.11 -26.95
N GLU A 69 -17.04 12.06 -27.47
CA GLU A 69 -16.79 11.92 -28.93
C GLU A 69 -18.04 11.64 -29.78
N PRO A 70 -18.99 10.76 -29.39
CA PRO A 70 -20.17 10.48 -30.22
C PRO A 70 -21.21 11.62 -30.26
N LEU A 71 -20.97 12.73 -29.56
CA LEU A 71 -21.95 13.79 -29.33
C LEU A 71 -21.90 14.97 -30.30
N GLY A 72 -21.05 14.90 -31.32
CA GLY A 72 -20.99 15.90 -32.38
C GLY A 72 -22.18 15.89 -33.36
N ARG A 73 -23.21 15.03 -33.18
CA ARG A 73 -24.18 14.72 -34.25
C ARG A 73 -25.68 14.91 -33.95
N GLY A 74 -26.13 15.31 -32.75
CA GLY A 74 -27.57 15.43 -32.47
C GLY A 74 -27.96 16.27 -31.24
N GLY A 75 -29.20 16.76 -31.21
CA GLY A 75 -29.77 17.81 -30.33
C GLY A 75 -29.80 17.58 -28.81
N TRP A 76 -28.99 16.66 -28.27
CA TRP A 76 -28.85 16.39 -26.83
C TRP A 76 -27.81 17.29 -26.12
N ARG A 77 -27.43 18.38 -26.80
CA ARG A 77 -26.28 19.25 -26.53
C ARG A 77 -26.28 19.88 -25.12
N THR A 78 -27.45 20.10 -24.54
CA THR A 78 -27.60 20.75 -23.22
C THR A 78 -27.38 19.79 -22.05
N VAL A 79 -27.95 18.59 -22.11
CA VAL A 79 -27.81 17.57 -21.04
C VAL A 79 -26.35 17.11 -20.93
N GLN A 80 -25.66 17.00 -22.07
CA GLN A 80 -24.28 16.53 -22.12
C GLN A 80 -23.24 17.54 -21.63
N ARG A 81 -23.54 18.83 -21.73
CA ARG A 81 -22.71 19.90 -21.13
C ARG A 81 -22.70 19.88 -19.60
N ILE A 82 -23.67 19.21 -18.98
CA ILE A 82 -23.79 19.14 -17.52
C ILE A 82 -23.30 17.76 -17.04
N VAL A 83 -23.80 16.67 -17.63
CA VAL A 83 -23.52 15.29 -17.17
C VAL A 83 -22.06 14.88 -17.38
N GLY A 84 -21.45 15.24 -18.52
CA GLY A 84 -20.05 14.90 -18.81
C GLY A 84 -19.07 15.51 -17.80
N PRO A 85 -19.11 16.83 -17.56
CA PRO A 85 -18.31 17.48 -16.53
C PRO A 85 -18.60 16.98 -15.12
N LEU A 86 -19.87 16.70 -14.78
CA LEU A 86 -20.23 16.15 -13.48
C LEU A 86 -19.59 14.77 -13.25
N ALA A 87 -19.65 13.89 -14.24
CA ALA A 87 -19.03 12.56 -14.16
C ALA A 87 -17.50 12.64 -14.09
N ALA A 88 -16.88 13.54 -14.87
CA ALA A 88 -15.44 13.77 -14.82
C ALA A 88 -15.00 14.37 -13.47
N ALA A 89 -15.75 15.34 -12.93
CA ALA A 89 -15.50 15.93 -11.63
C ALA A 89 -15.69 14.91 -10.49
N GLY A 90 -16.69 14.04 -10.58
CA GLY A 90 -16.90 12.94 -9.63
C GLY A 90 -15.73 11.95 -9.63
N LEU A 91 -15.24 11.56 -10.81
CA LEU A 91 -14.05 10.70 -10.94
C LEU A 91 -12.78 11.38 -10.41
N LEU A 92 -12.63 12.69 -10.64
CA LEU A 92 -11.51 13.49 -10.12
C LEU A 92 -11.54 13.57 -8.59
N TRP A 93 -12.72 13.81 -8.00
CA TRP A 93 -12.89 13.82 -6.54
C TRP A 93 -12.60 12.44 -5.93
N MET A 94 -13.07 11.37 -6.55
CA MET A 94 -12.72 10.00 -6.14
C MET A 94 -11.21 9.76 -6.23
N MET A 95 -10.53 10.30 -7.25
CA MET A 95 -9.08 10.18 -7.39
C MET A 95 -8.33 10.92 -6.28
N ILE A 96 -8.75 12.14 -5.93
CA ILE A 96 -8.16 12.91 -4.83
C ILE A 96 -8.38 12.16 -3.51
N PHE A 97 -9.58 11.65 -3.27
CA PHE A 97 -9.90 10.92 -2.05
C PHE A 97 -9.11 9.60 -1.94
N ALA A 98 -9.10 8.79 -3.00
CA ALA A 98 -8.35 7.54 -3.05
C ALA A 98 -6.83 7.77 -2.97
N GLY A 99 -6.32 8.82 -3.62
CA GLY A 99 -4.92 9.22 -3.55
C GLY A 99 -4.50 9.61 -2.13
N ARG A 100 -5.33 10.39 -1.43
CA ARG A 100 -5.09 10.75 -0.02
C ARG A 100 -5.13 9.52 0.89
N ALA A 101 -6.12 8.65 0.73
CA ALA A 101 -6.21 7.42 1.50
C ALA A 101 -5.01 6.48 1.25
N GLY A 102 -4.59 6.34 -0.01
CA GLY A 102 -3.41 5.55 -0.39
C GLY A 102 -2.10 6.14 0.14
N LEU A 103 -1.94 7.46 0.09
CA LEU A 103 -0.79 8.17 0.67
C LEU A 103 -0.72 7.98 2.18
N LEU A 104 -1.85 8.07 2.88
CA LEU A 104 -1.90 7.77 4.31
C LEU A 104 -1.51 6.31 4.57
N GLY A 105 -2.06 5.37 3.82
CA GLY A 105 -1.68 3.95 3.91
C GLY A 105 -0.19 3.70 3.70
N LEU A 106 0.45 4.42 2.77
CA LEU A 106 1.90 4.35 2.55
C LEU A 106 2.69 4.84 3.78
N VAL A 107 2.32 6.00 4.31
CA VAL A 107 2.99 6.60 5.47
C VAL A 107 2.89 5.68 6.69
N PHE A 108 1.74 5.07 6.95
CA PHE A 108 1.57 4.10 8.03
C PHE A 108 2.22 2.74 7.77
N SER A 109 2.50 2.42 6.52
CA SER A 109 3.14 1.15 6.17
C SER A 109 4.66 1.20 6.31
N ILE A 110 5.27 2.39 6.32
CA ILE A 110 6.71 2.54 6.54
C ILE A 110 7.02 2.17 7.99
N LYS A 111 7.60 0.99 8.16
CA LYS A 111 8.09 0.48 9.44
C LYS A 111 9.59 0.26 9.27
N PRO A 112 10.44 0.99 10.00
CA PRO A 112 11.88 0.73 9.99
C PRO A 112 12.14 -0.72 10.40
N GLU A 113 12.99 -1.40 9.63
CA GLU A 113 13.38 -2.78 9.88
C GLU A 113 14.88 -2.84 10.13
N HIS A 114 15.28 -3.49 11.22
CA HIS A 114 16.69 -3.70 11.53
C HIS A 114 16.97 -5.19 11.70
N VAL A 115 18.08 -5.66 11.12
CA VAL A 115 18.54 -7.05 11.31
C VAL A 115 19.64 -7.04 12.35
N MET A 116 19.41 -7.76 13.45
CA MET A 116 20.32 -7.79 14.58
C MET A 116 20.43 -9.21 15.13
N ASP A 117 21.58 -9.53 15.71
CA ASP A 117 21.77 -10.78 16.44
C ASP A 117 21.46 -10.52 17.91
N ARG A 118 20.45 -11.22 18.46
CA ARG A 118 19.97 -11.08 19.84
C ARG A 118 19.87 -12.46 20.49
N ASP A 119 20.42 -12.59 21.69
CA ASP A 119 20.48 -13.86 22.44
C ASP A 119 21.07 -15.03 21.62
N GLY A 120 22.04 -14.73 20.74
CA GLY A 120 22.68 -15.70 19.86
C GLY A 120 21.86 -16.13 18.64
N ALA A 121 20.67 -15.54 18.43
CA ALA A 121 19.82 -15.80 17.27
C ALA A 121 19.67 -14.53 16.40
N ARG A 122 19.69 -14.71 15.08
CA ARG A 122 19.45 -13.62 14.13
C ARG A 122 17.97 -13.29 14.05
N MET A 123 17.62 -12.04 14.30
CA MET A 123 16.24 -11.56 14.34
C MET A 123 16.03 -10.31 13.48
N VAL A 124 14.75 -10.01 13.23
CA VAL A 124 14.29 -8.80 12.54
C VAL A 124 13.50 -7.98 13.54
N ALA A 125 14.04 -6.82 13.90
CA ALA A 125 13.34 -5.84 14.70
C ALA A 125 12.49 -4.96 13.77
N VAL A 126 11.17 -5.04 13.92
CA VAL A 126 10.21 -4.20 13.20
C VAL A 126 9.76 -3.10 14.14
N VAL A 127 10.17 -1.88 13.84
CA VAL A 127 9.83 -0.69 14.62
C VAL A 127 8.50 -0.13 14.12
N ASN A 128 7.57 0.06 15.05
CA ASN A 128 6.41 0.90 14.84
C ASN A 128 6.57 2.13 15.73
N SER A 129 6.68 3.32 15.13
CA SER A 129 7.03 4.54 15.86
C SER A 129 6.03 5.68 15.68
N PHE A 130 4.84 5.41 15.14
CA PHE A 130 3.95 6.51 14.71
C PHE A 130 3.28 7.26 15.86
N LEU A 131 2.66 6.52 16.80
CA LEU A 131 2.01 7.07 17.99
C LEU A 131 2.72 6.63 19.27
N GLU A 132 3.11 5.37 19.29
CA GLU A 132 3.92 4.74 20.33
C GLU A 132 5.10 4.06 19.64
N VAL A 133 6.28 4.08 20.26
CA VAL A 133 7.46 3.36 19.79
C VAL A 133 7.42 1.96 20.37
N THR A 134 7.10 0.99 19.51
CA THR A 134 7.08 -0.44 19.84
C THR A 134 7.97 -1.19 18.86
N VAL A 135 8.73 -2.16 19.37
CA VAL A 135 9.63 -2.99 18.58
C VAL A 135 9.21 -4.43 18.70
N ASN A 136 8.85 -5.02 17.56
CA ASN A 136 8.50 -6.44 17.48
C ASN A 136 9.66 -7.20 16.86
N TYR A 137 10.18 -8.19 17.58
CA TYR A 137 11.25 -9.05 17.10
C TYR A 137 10.66 -10.31 16.48
N HIS A 138 11.05 -10.58 15.25
CA HIS A 138 10.64 -11.76 14.51
C HIS A 138 11.86 -12.59 14.14
N ALA A 139 11.68 -13.92 13.98
CA ALA A 139 12.74 -14.77 13.45
C ALA A 139 13.18 -14.31 12.07
N TYR A 140 14.49 -14.12 11.86
CA TYR A 140 15.02 -13.88 10.52
C TYR A 140 14.92 -15.17 9.69
N GLN A 141 14.31 -15.07 8.50
CA GLN A 141 14.29 -16.17 7.54
C GLN A 141 15.02 -15.77 6.26
N ASN A 142 14.55 -14.72 5.58
CA ASN A 142 15.07 -14.32 4.27
C ASN A 142 14.96 -12.79 4.08
N PHE A 143 15.37 -12.32 2.92
CA PHE A 143 15.20 -10.93 2.50
C PHE A 143 13.73 -10.52 2.29
N LEU A 144 12.86 -11.44 1.87
CA LEU A 144 11.44 -11.16 1.58
C LEU A 144 10.49 -11.53 2.72
N THR A 145 10.92 -12.44 3.59
CA THR A 145 10.06 -13.11 4.57
C THR A 145 10.70 -13.13 5.95
N MET A 146 9.84 -13.11 6.96
CA MET A 146 10.19 -13.20 8.38
C MET A 146 9.25 -14.18 9.08
N GLY A 147 9.61 -14.61 10.29
CA GLY A 147 8.69 -15.36 11.15
C GLY A 147 7.42 -14.56 11.42
N LYS A 148 6.27 -15.24 11.42
CA LYS A 148 4.98 -14.60 11.70
C LYS A 148 4.84 -14.21 13.16
N ASP A 149 5.36 -15.05 14.05
CA ASP A 149 5.22 -14.87 15.48
C ASP A 149 6.19 -13.79 15.99
N VAL A 150 5.72 -13.01 16.95
CA VAL A 150 6.54 -12.05 17.70
C VAL A 150 7.25 -12.86 18.79
N LEU A 151 8.57 -12.88 18.74
CA LEU A 151 9.41 -13.59 19.72
C LEU A 151 9.74 -12.72 20.93
N ILE A 152 9.85 -11.41 20.72
CA ILE A 152 10.11 -10.43 21.77
C ILE A 152 9.33 -9.17 21.39
N TYR A 153 8.69 -8.57 22.37
CA TYR A 153 8.01 -7.29 22.25
C TYR A 153 8.66 -6.28 23.20
N GLU A 154 9.00 -5.11 22.68
CA GLU A 154 9.55 -4.00 23.47
C GLU A 154 8.71 -2.74 23.26
N ASP A 155 8.42 -2.07 24.36
CA ASP A 155 7.70 -0.79 24.39
C ASP A 155 8.64 0.31 24.88
N TYR A 156 8.75 1.38 24.10
CA TYR A 156 9.58 2.55 24.33
C TYR A 156 8.74 3.82 24.58
N GLY A 157 7.41 3.69 24.69
CA GLY A 157 6.51 4.78 25.03
C GLY A 157 6.19 5.68 23.84
N ASN A 158 6.28 7.01 24.03
CA ASN A 158 5.76 7.98 23.07
C ASN A 158 6.46 7.92 21.70
N GLY A 159 5.68 8.03 20.62
CA GLY A 159 6.10 7.93 19.23
C GLY A 159 7.03 9.02 18.72
N GLY A 160 7.33 8.95 17.42
CA GLY A 160 8.04 9.96 16.65
C GLY A 160 9.51 9.64 16.38
N TYR A 161 9.97 8.43 16.69
CA TYR A 161 11.37 8.09 16.53
C TYR A 161 11.71 6.60 16.36
N ASP A 162 12.91 6.34 15.83
CA ASP A 162 13.52 5.02 15.78
C ASP A 162 14.45 4.82 16.99
N PRO A 163 14.24 3.80 17.86
CA PRO A 163 15.09 3.54 19.01
C PRO A 163 16.49 3.05 18.64
N PHE A 164 16.73 2.64 17.38
CA PHE A 164 18.04 2.22 16.89
C PHE A 164 18.80 3.33 16.16
N GLU A 165 18.30 4.57 16.19
CA GLU A 165 18.95 5.71 15.57
C GLU A 165 20.23 6.09 16.33
N GLU A 166 21.32 6.33 15.60
CA GLU A 166 22.64 6.59 16.17
C GLU A 166 22.61 7.83 17.09
N GLY A 167 23.07 7.66 18.34
CA GLY A 167 23.02 8.70 19.38
C GLY A 167 21.80 8.67 20.29
N ARG A 168 20.89 7.69 20.12
CA ARG A 168 19.81 7.41 21.09
C ARG A 168 20.03 6.09 21.81
N ASP A 169 20.49 6.17 23.04
CA ASP A 169 20.50 5.03 23.97
C ASP A 169 19.12 4.88 24.64
N ALA A 170 18.08 4.68 23.84
CA ALA A 170 16.73 4.47 24.37
C ALA A 170 16.65 3.08 25.00
N GLN A 171 16.23 3.02 26.26
CA GLN A 171 15.95 1.75 26.93
C GLN A 171 14.44 1.46 26.84
N PRO A 172 14.05 0.19 26.64
CA PRO A 172 12.65 -0.17 26.63
C PRO A 172 12.06 0.03 28.03
N LEU A 173 10.88 0.64 28.08
CA LEU A 173 10.07 0.78 29.31
C LEU A 173 9.52 -0.57 29.75
N ARG A 174 9.23 -1.45 28.79
CA ARG A 174 8.71 -2.80 29.05
C ARG A 174 9.19 -3.77 27.98
N THR A 175 9.60 -4.96 28.42
CA THR A 175 9.96 -6.09 27.55
C THR A 175 9.08 -7.29 27.87
N LEU A 176 8.58 -7.97 26.84
CA LEU A 176 7.76 -9.17 26.95
C LEU A 176 8.33 -10.25 26.00
N PRO A 177 8.50 -11.50 26.47
CA PRO A 177 8.78 -12.64 25.60
C PRO A 177 7.53 -13.09 24.82
#